data_AF-A0A2W0B444-F1
#
_entry.id   AF-A0A2W0B444-F1
#
_cell.length_a   1.000
_cell.length_b   1.000
_cell.length_c   1.000
_cell.angle_alpha   90.00
_cell.angle_beta   90.00
_cell.angle_gamma   90.00
#
_symmetry.space_group_name_H-M   'P 1'
#
loop_
_entity.id
_entity.type
_entity.pdbx_description
1 polymer ?
#
loop_
_entity_poly.entity_id
_entity_poly.type
_entity_poly.pdbx_seq_one_letter_code
_entity_poly.pdbx_strand_id
1 'polypeptide(L)'
;QAKFKKVAGAGNKDLAALAKMGLASVYEATNRDLDAINIYNELIKKPTQSVSSQSAQFALADLYARKDPAQAKRIYDQLALDKSPAVAQLAKQRQGATKQ
;
A
#
# COMPACT_ATOMS: atom_id res chain seq x y z
N GLN A 1 0.75 8.44 17.51
CA GLN A 1 -0.17 7.36 17.06
C GLN A 1 -1.65 7.71 17.21
N ALA A 2 -2.12 8.27 18.35
CA ALA A 2 -3.56 8.52 18.60
C ALA A 2 -4.27 9.49 17.63
N LYS A 3 -3.55 10.49 17.07
CA LYS A 3 -4.16 11.47 16.15
C LYS A 3 -4.60 10.86 14.81
N PHE A 4 -3.81 9.94 14.24
CA PHE A 4 -4.15 9.27 12.98
C PHE A 4 -5.41 8.43 13.10
N LYS A 5 -5.58 7.68 14.20
CA LYS A 5 -6.80 6.90 14.47
C LYS A 5 -8.04 7.79 14.55
N LYS A 6 -7.94 8.97 15.17
CA LYS A 6 -9.06 9.93 15.31
C LYS A 6 -9.46 10.52 13.95
N VAL A 7 -8.47 10.84 13.13
CA VAL A 7 -8.66 11.36 11.77
C VAL A 7 -9.21 10.28 10.82
N ALA A 8 -8.80 9.02 10.99
CA ALA A 8 -9.36 7.88 10.26
C ALA A 8 -10.86 7.63 10.53
N GLY A 9 -11.40 8.16 11.63
CA GLY A 9 -12.83 8.13 11.97
C GLY A 9 -13.59 9.42 11.64
N ALA A 10 -12.91 10.48 11.17
CA ALA A 10 -13.57 11.72 10.78
C ALA A 10 -14.25 11.55 9.41
N GLY A 11 -15.40 12.21 9.20
CA GLY A 11 -16.29 12.02 8.03
C GLY A 11 -15.69 12.29 6.64
N ASN A 12 -14.41 12.64 6.53
CA ASN A 12 -13.70 12.79 5.27
C ASN A 12 -12.93 11.50 4.94
N LYS A 13 -13.46 10.73 3.97
CA LYS A 13 -12.93 9.42 3.55
C LYS A 13 -11.52 9.49 2.99
N ASP A 14 -11.18 10.57 2.29
CA ASP A 14 -9.86 10.80 1.70
C ASP A 14 -8.79 11.00 2.78
N LEU A 15 -9.10 11.85 3.76
CA LEU A 15 -8.24 12.07 4.90
C LEU A 15 -8.10 10.80 5.77
N ALA A 16 -9.19 10.04 5.89
CA ALA A 16 -9.16 8.77 6.60
C ALA A 16 -8.29 7.72 5.90
N ALA A 17 -8.32 7.65 4.57
CA ALA A 17 -7.47 6.76 3.79
C ALA A 17 -5.99 7.12 3.91
N LEU A 18 -5.65 8.42 3.90
CA LEU A 18 -4.28 8.89 4.15
C LEU A 18 -3.82 8.56 5.58
N ALA A 19 -4.69 8.75 6.58
CA ALA A 19 -4.37 8.38 7.95
C ALA A 19 -4.15 6.87 8.12
N LYS A 20 -4.93 6.05 7.40
CA LYS A 20 -4.74 4.59 7.32
C LYS A 20 -3.41 4.22 6.67
N MET A 21 -3.04 4.82 5.53
CA MET A 21 -1.72 4.64 4.90
C MET A 21 -0.59 4.90 5.90
N GLY A 22 -0.61 6.04 6.58
CA GLY A 22 0.40 6.38 7.59
C GLY A 22 0.41 5.42 8.78
N LEU A 23 -0.77 4.93 9.21
CA LEU A 23 -0.87 3.94 10.26
C LEU A 23 -0.26 2.59 9.85
N ALA A 24 -0.47 2.17 8.59
CA ALA A 24 0.14 0.95 8.06
C ALA A 24 1.67 1.03 8.06
N SER A 25 2.25 2.15 7.64
CA SER A 25 3.71 2.36 7.70
C SER A 25 4.25 2.32 9.14
N VAL A 26 3.50 2.85 10.12
CA VAL A 26 3.86 2.71 11.54
C VAL A 26 3.79 1.26 11.99
N TYR A 27 2.78 0.51 11.53
CA TYR A 27 2.66 -0.91 11.85
C TYR A 27 3.83 -1.72 11.28
N GLU A 28 4.25 -1.48 10.04
CA GLU A 28 5.48 -2.05 9.48
C GLU A 28 6.72 -1.75 10.34
N ALA A 29 6.89 -0.48 10.76
CA ALA A 29 8.01 -0.08 11.61
C ALA A 29 7.98 -0.72 13.01
N THR A 30 6.82 -1.21 13.45
CA THR A 30 6.63 -1.87 14.76
C THR A 30 6.52 -3.40 14.65
N ASN A 31 6.91 -4.00 13.51
CA ASN A 31 6.80 -5.44 13.24
C ASN A 31 5.35 -5.97 13.30
N ARG A 32 4.36 -5.11 13.07
CA ARG A 32 2.92 -5.44 13.03
C ARG A 32 2.43 -5.61 11.60
N ASP A 33 3.12 -6.46 10.84
CA ASP A 33 2.92 -6.57 9.39
C ASP A 33 1.51 -7.03 9.03
N LEU A 34 0.92 -7.93 9.83
CA LEU A 34 -0.47 -8.40 9.60
C LEU A 34 -1.49 -7.26 9.70
N ASP A 35 -1.31 -6.34 10.66
CA ASP A 35 -2.18 -5.17 10.78
C ASP A 35 -1.99 -4.21 9.59
N ALA A 36 -0.75 -4.02 9.13
CA ALA A 36 -0.44 -3.21 7.95
C ALA A 36 -1.07 -3.81 6.68
N ILE A 37 -0.92 -5.13 6.48
CA ILE A 37 -1.53 -5.87 5.36
C ILE A 37 -3.05 -5.71 5.38
N ASN A 38 -3.69 -5.81 6.55
CA ASN A 38 -5.14 -5.62 6.67
C ASN A 38 -5.55 -4.21 6.24
N ILE A 39 -4.82 -3.18 6.67
CA ILE A 39 -5.09 -1.80 6.26
C ILE A 39 -4.92 -1.62 4.74
N TYR A 40 -3.84 -2.14 4.16
CA TYR A 40 -3.64 -2.04 2.71
C TYR A 40 -4.76 -2.73 1.93
N ASN A 41 -5.18 -3.92 2.36
CA ASN A 41 -6.32 -4.61 1.76
C ASN A 41 -7.63 -3.83 1.89
N GLU A 42 -7.88 -3.15 3.00
CA GLU A 42 -9.04 -2.26 3.13
C GLU A 42 -9.00 -1.10 2.13
N LEU A 43 -7.83 -0.48 1.94
CA LEU A 43 -7.64 0.64 1.02
C LEU A 43 -7.77 0.20 -0.44
N ILE A 44 -7.31 -1.01 -0.77
CA ILE A 44 -7.50 -1.63 -2.10
C ILE A 44 -8.99 -1.87 -2.36
N LYS A 45 -9.72 -2.39 -1.37
CA LYS A 45 -11.17 -2.65 -1.49
C LYS A 45 -12.02 -1.38 -1.54
N LYS A 46 -11.55 -0.29 -0.92
CA LYS A 46 -12.24 1.00 -0.85
C LYS A 46 -11.28 2.13 -1.24
N PRO A 47 -10.93 2.23 -2.53
CA PRO A 47 -10.08 3.32 -3.00
C PRO A 47 -10.77 4.66 -2.79
N THR A 48 -9.96 5.69 -2.60
CA THR A 48 -10.38 7.08 -2.40
C THR A 48 -9.66 7.97 -3.42
N GLN A 49 -10.01 9.25 -3.50
CA GLN A 49 -9.29 10.17 -4.39
C GLN A 49 -7.84 10.37 -3.94
N SER A 50 -7.59 10.35 -2.63
CA SER A 50 -6.24 10.50 -2.08
C SER A 50 -5.40 9.22 -2.11
N VAL A 51 -6.03 8.05 -2.01
CA VAL A 51 -5.35 6.76 -2.04
C VAL A 51 -6.06 5.85 -3.02
N SER A 52 -5.46 5.66 -4.20
CA SER A 52 -5.96 4.73 -5.20
C SER A 52 -5.67 3.28 -4.80
N SER A 53 -6.38 2.36 -5.44
CA SER A 53 -6.16 0.92 -5.26
C SER A 53 -4.71 0.55 -5.61
N GLN A 54 -4.19 1.10 -6.72
CA GLN A 54 -2.82 0.87 -7.16
C GLN A 54 -1.80 1.35 -6.12
N SER A 55 -1.98 2.54 -5.54
CA SER A 55 -1.08 3.05 -4.50
C SER A 55 -1.03 2.13 -3.28
N ALA A 56 -2.18 1.59 -2.87
CA ALA A 56 -2.24 0.63 -1.76
C ALA A 56 -1.63 -0.74 -2.13
N GLN A 57 -1.80 -1.21 -3.37
CA GLN A 57 -1.14 -2.41 -3.89
C GLN A 57 0.39 -2.26 -3.91
N PHE A 58 0.91 -1.09 -4.28
CA PHE A 58 2.34 -0.80 -4.22
C PHE A 58 2.90 -0.89 -2.80
N ALA A 59 2.24 -0.26 -1.83
CA ALA A 59 2.66 -0.30 -0.44
C ALA A 59 2.61 -1.74 0.13
N LEU A 60 1.58 -2.50 -0.25
CA LEU A 60 1.49 -3.93 0.10
C LEU A 60 2.63 -4.75 -0.51
N ALA A 61 2.99 -4.48 -1.77
CA ALA A 61 4.10 -5.15 -2.44
C ALA A 61 5.45 -4.81 -1.79
N ASP A 62 5.67 -3.53 -1.43
CA ASP A 62 6.89 -3.10 -0.72
C ASP A 62 7.02 -3.80 0.65
N LEU A 63 5.91 -3.97 1.38
CA LEU A 63 5.89 -4.73 2.63
C LEU A 63 6.28 -6.19 2.37
N TYR A 64 5.65 -6.83 1.40
CA TYR A 64 5.98 -8.21 1.04
C TYR A 64 7.41 -8.34 0.51
N ALA A 65 8.01 -7.34 -0.12
CA ALA A 65 9.36 -7.45 -0.66
C ALA A 65 10.39 -7.82 0.42
N ARG A 66 10.15 -7.42 1.67
CA ARG A 66 10.99 -7.76 2.83
C ARG A 66 10.66 -9.11 3.48
N LYS A 67 9.47 -9.66 3.23
CA LYS A 67 8.93 -10.84 3.94
C LYS A 67 8.76 -12.05 3.03
N ASP A 68 8.16 -11.82 1.88
CA ASP A 68 7.91 -12.78 0.81
C ASP A 68 8.11 -12.07 -0.55
N PRO A 69 9.34 -12.09 -1.08
CA PRO A 69 9.66 -11.49 -2.37
C PRO A 69 8.85 -12.08 -3.53
N ALA A 70 8.38 -13.33 -3.41
CA ALA A 70 7.57 -13.96 -4.45
C ALA A 70 6.15 -13.36 -4.49
N GLN A 71 5.55 -13.06 -3.34
CA GLN A 71 4.28 -12.33 -3.26
C GLN A 71 4.42 -10.90 -3.77
N ALA A 72 5.48 -10.19 -3.35
CA ALA A 72 5.75 -8.84 -3.83
C ALA A 72 5.85 -8.80 -5.37
N LYS A 73 6.62 -9.72 -5.95
CA LYS A 73 6.78 -9.83 -7.39
C LYS A 73 5.45 -10.05 -8.11
N ARG A 74 4.58 -10.93 -7.60
CA ARG A 74 3.23 -11.15 -8.18
C ARG A 74 2.41 -9.87 -8.20
N ILE A 75 2.42 -9.09 -7.12
CA ILE A 75 1.67 -7.83 -7.06
C ILE A 75 2.25 -6.82 -8.05
N TYR A 76 3.58 -6.66 -8.11
CA TYR A 76 4.20 -5.77 -9.08
C TYR A 76 3.98 -6.23 -10.53
N ASP A 77 3.97 -7.53 -10.81
CA ASP A 77 3.68 -8.06 -12.15
C ASP A 77 2.24 -7.69 -12.57
N GLN A 78 1.27 -7.77 -11.65
CA GLN A 78 -0.09 -7.30 -11.89
C GLN A 78 -0.14 -5.78 -12.15
N LEU A 79 0.58 -4.99 -11.36
CA LEU A 79 0.67 -3.53 -11.55
C LEU A 79 1.42 -3.15 -12.83
N ALA A 80 2.38 -3.96 -13.28
CA ALA A 80 3.11 -3.77 -14.54
C ALA A 80 2.22 -3.97 -15.78
N LEU A 81 1.09 -4.65 -15.61
CA LEU A 81 0.04 -4.86 -16.63
C LEU A 81 -1.13 -3.87 -16.49
N ASP A 82 -1.06 -2.92 -15.55
CA ASP A 82 -2.09 -1.89 -15.39
C ASP A 82 -2.18 -1.03 -16.66
N LYS A 83 -3.40 -0.57 -16.98
CA LYS A 83 -3.67 0.25 -18.16
C LYS A 83 -2.99 1.61 -18.10
N SER A 84 -2.70 2.11 -16.89
CA SER A 84 -1.98 3.35 -16.68
C SER A 84 -0.48 3.16 -16.93
N PRO A 85 0.10 3.83 -17.94
CA PRO A 85 1.52 3.68 -18.25
C PRO A 85 2.40 4.14 -17.08
N ALA A 86 1.96 5.13 -16.30
CA ALA A 86 2.65 5.59 -15.11
C ALA A 86 2.72 4.50 -14.02
N VAL A 87 1.61 3.79 -13.78
CA VAL A 87 1.56 2.67 -12.83
C VAL A 87 2.43 1.53 -13.31
N ALA A 88 2.30 1.15 -14.59
CA ALA A 88 3.07 0.06 -15.17
C ALA A 88 4.59 0.32 -15.12
N GLN A 89 5.01 1.56 -15.39
CA GLN A 89 6.41 1.95 -15.34
C GLN A 89 6.94 1.98 -13.91
N LEU A 90 6.16 2.51 -12.96
CA LEU A 90 6.53 2.49 -11.54
C LEU A 90 6.65 1.05 -11.01
N ALA A 91 5.76 0.15 -11.42
CA ALA A 91 5.84 -1.27 -11.07
C ALA A 91 7.14 -1.90 -11.54
N LYS A 92 7.51 -1.71 -12.80
CA LYS A 92 8.79 -2.20 -13.35
C LYS A 92 10.00 -1.63 -12.62
N GLN A 93 9.96 -0.35 -12.23
CA GLN A 93 11.03 0.26 -11.43
C GLN A 93 11.17 -0.40 -10.06
N ARG A 94 10.04 -0.60 -9.35
CA ARG A 94 10.05 -1.26 -8.03
C ARG A 94 10.50 -2.72 -8.11
N GLN A 95 10.11 -3.47 -9.15
CA GLN A 95 10.62 -4.82 -9.40
C GLN A 95 12.14 -4.86 -9.56
N GLY A 96 12.72 -3.86 -10.22
CA GLY A 96 14.17 -3.72 -10.34
C GLY A 96 14.85 -3.42 -9.00
N ALA A 97 14.23 -2.58 -8.16
CA ALA A 97 14.74 -2.23 -6.84
C ALA A 97 14.70 -3.42 -5.85
N THR A 98 13.70 -4.30 -5.94
CA THR A 98 13.59 -5.49 -5.07
C THR A 98 14.57 -6.63 -5.40
N LYS A 99 15.39 -6.48 -6.45
CA LYS A 99 16.42 -7.47 -6.84
C LYS A 99 17.81 -7.19 -6.23
N GLN A 100 17.96 -6.13 -5.43
CA GLN A 100 19.23 -5.77 -4.78
C GLN A 100 19.34 -6.37 -3.40
#